data_AF-U1SNS4-F1
#
_entry.id   AF-U1SNS4-F1
#
_cell.length_a   1.000
_cell.length_b   1.000
_cell.length_c   1.000
_cell.angle_alpha   90.00
_cell.angle_beta   90.00
_cell.angle_gamma   90.00
#
_symmetry.space_group_name_H-M   'P 1'
#
loop_
_entity.id
_entity.type
_entity.pdbx_description
1 polymer ?
#
loop_
_entity_poly.entity_id
_entity_poly.type
_entity_poly.pdbx_seq_one_letter_code
_entity_poly.pdbx_strand_id
1 'polypeptide(L)'
;MTENAQLVVTLSCPDRPGIVHAVTGVIGGAGGNVIQSQQFGDADMGTFFMRVEVDSPKGRAPIDEGLARVAEDFGATYRVDDLGRKLRTIIMVSREGHCLTDLLYRQQTQGLPIDVIAVVGNHPDLAPVAQFYGVPFLNIPVTKDTKSQAERQLLDLIASEKVELVVLARYMQILSDQVCRAMQGRVINIHHSFLPSFKGARPYAQAHDRGVKLIGATAHYVTADLDEGPIIEQDVTRVSHADSTPDMVALGQDVERRVLAQAVRFHAERRVLMNGNRTVVFSR
;
A
#
# COMPACT_ATOMS: atom_id res chain seq x y z
N MET A 1 -25.32 23.55 -10.63
CA MET A 1 -23.86 23.60 -10.83
C MET A 1 -23.45 22.20 -11.23
N THR A 2 -22.95 22.00 -12.45
CA THR A 2 -22.40 20.68 -12.85
C THR A 2 -21.13 20.46 -12.06
N GLU A 3 -21.10 19.40 -11.26
CA GLU A 3 -19.98 19.05 -10.40
C GLU A 3 -18.83 18.55 -11.29
N ASN A 4 -17.83 19.40 -11.55
CA ASN A 4 -16.63 18.96 -12.24
C ASN A 4 -15.80 18.09 -11.29
N ALA A 5 -15.40 16.89 -11.71
CA ALA A 5 -14.68 15.94 -10.89
C ALA A 5 -13.41 15.44 -11.58
N GLN A 6 -12.32 15.35 -10.83
CA GLN A 6 -11.08 14.70 -11.26
C GLN A 6 -11.09 13.29 -10.68
N LEU A 7 -11.04 12.27 -11.53
CA LEU A 7 -11.24 10.88 -11.16
C LEU A 7 -10.05 10.01 -11.56
N VAL A 8 -9.87 8.89 -10.87
CA VAL A 8 -9.01 7.79 -11.29
C VAL A 8 -9.85 6.53 -11.43
N VAL A 9 -9.76 5.90 -12.59
CA VAL A 9 -10.41 4.64 -12.92
C VAL A 9 -9.34 3.55 -12.95
N THR A 10 -9.54 2.48 -12.18
CA THR A 10 -8.75 1.25 -12.32
C THR A 10 -9.63 0.11 -12.75
N LEU A 11 -9.13 -0.76 -13.62
CA LEU A 11 -9.86 -1.91 -14.14
C LEU A 11 -8.93 -3.11 -14.32
N SER A 12 -9.43 -4.30 -14.01
CA SER A 12 -8.80 -5.58 -14.36
C SER A 12 -9.83 -6.59 -14.89
N CYS A 13 -9.53 -7.29 -15.98
CA CYS A 13 -10.44 -8.29 -16.58
C CYS A 13 -9.67 -9.32 -17.41
N PRO A 14 -10.31 -10.43 -17.84
CA PRO A 14 -9.74 -11.30 -18.87
C PRO A 14 -9.40 -10.50 -20.15
N ASP A 15 -8.20 -10.71 -20.68
CA ASP A 15 -7.72 -9.96 -21.83
C ASP A 15 -8.44 -10.39 -23.13
N ARG A 16 -8.93 -9.38 -23.87
CA ARG A 16 -9.58 -9.55 -25.18
C ARG A 16 -9.69 -8.22 -25.92
N PRO A 17 -9.84 -8.23 -27.26
CA PRO A 17 -10.03 -7.01 -28.04
C PRO A 17 -11.22 -6.15 -27.56
N GLY A 18 -11.06 -4.83 -27.65
CA GLY A 18 -12.14 -3.86 -27.42
C GLY A 18 -12.20 -3.25 -26.01
N ILE A 19 -11.42 -3.74 -25.04
CA ILE A 19 -11.45 -3.22 -23.64
C ILE A 19 -11.15 -1.71 -23.60
N VAL A 20 -10.03 -1.29 -24.19
CA VAL A 20 -9.62 0.13 -24.20
C VAL A 20 -10.69 1.01 -24.88
N HIS A 21 -11.27 0.52 -25.98
CA HIS A 21 -12.32 1.26 -26.70
C HIS A 21 -13.59 1.39 -25.85
N ALA A 22 -14.00 0.32 -25.16
CA ALA A 22 -15.17 0.33 -24.29
C ALA A 22 -15.01 1.34 -23.13
N VAL A 23 -13.86 1.30 -22.44
CA VAL A 23 -13.56 2.22 -21.33
C VAL A 23 -13.48 3.67 -21.80
N THR A 24 -12.71 3.94 -22.86
CA THR A 24 -12.55 5.31 -23.38
C THR A 24 -13.83 5.85 -24.04
N GLY A 25 -14.64 4.97 -24.63
CA GLY A 25 -15.96 5.30 -25.16
C GLY A 25 -16.94 5.74 -24.08
N VAL A 26 -16.94 5.09 -22.91
CA VAL A 26 -17.70 5.53 -21.74
C VAL A 26 -17.27 6.93 -21.30
N ILE A 27 -15.95 7.14 -21.16
CA ILE A 27 -15.40 8.44 -20.72
C ILE A 27 -15.80 9.54 -21.70
N GLY A 28 -15.57 9.34 -23.00
CA GLY A 28 -15.91 10.31 -24.04
C GLY A 28 -17.42 10.53 -24.17
N GLY A 29 -18.24 9.48 -24.07
CA GLY A 29 -19.70 9.58 -24.12
C GLY A 29 -20.30 10.35 -22.94
N ALA A 30 -19.67 10.30 -21.77
CA ALA A 30 -20.01 11.14 -20.63
C ALA A 30 -19.58 12.61 -20.82
N GLY A 31 -18.73 12.90 -21.82
CA GLY A 31 -18.11 14.21 -22.03
C GLY A 31 -16.85 14.44 -21.18
N GLY A 32 -16.27 13.37 -20.63
CA GLY A 32 -15.00 13.43 -19.90
C GLY A 32 -13.79 13.42 -20.83
N ASN A 33 -12.65 13.85 -20.30
CA ASN A 33 -11.36 13.85 -20.98
C ASN A 33 -10.35 12.96 -20.25
N VAL A 34 -9.54 12.22 -21.01
CA VAL A 34 -8.45 11.40 -20.45
C VAL A 34 -7.22 12.28 -20.24
N ILE A 35 -6.75 12.36 -18.99
CA ILE A 35 -5.55 13.12 -18.60
C ILE A 35 -4.30 12.23 -18.69
N GLN A 36 -4.38 11.03 -18.11
CA GLN A 36 -3.34 10.02 -18.13
C GLN A 36 -3.99 8.66 -18.37
N SER A 37 -3.37 7.81 -19.18
CA SER A 37 -3.81 6.42 -19.38
C SER A 37 -2.60 5.50 -19.41
N GLN A 38 -2.69 4.40 -18.69
CA GLN A 38 -1.75 3.29 -18.76
C GLN A 38 -2.52 1.98 -18.82
N GLN A 39 -1.98 1.01 -19.55
CA GLN A 39 -2.54 -0.32 -19.65
C GLN A 39 -1.43 -1.37 -19.73
N PHE A 40 -1.77 -2.57 -19.29
CA PHE A 40 -0.87 -3.72 -19.33
C PHE A 40 -1.68 -5.00 -19.53
N GLY A 41 -1.30 -5.81 -20.52
CA GLY A 41 -1.83 -7.16 -20.71
C GLY A 41 -0.80 -8.17 -20.22
N ASP A 42 -1.16 -8.97 -19.20
CA ASP A 42 -0.37 -10.11 -18.76
C ASP A 42 -0.73 -11.32 -19.64
N ALA A 43 0.12 -11.64 -20.61
CA ALA A 43 -0.08 -12.76 -21.52
C ALA A 43 -0.01 -14.13 -20.81
N ASP A 44 0.74 -14.25 -19.70
CA ASP A 44 0.87 -15.50 -18.95
C ASP A 44 -0.41 -15.81 -18.18
N MET A 45 -1.03 -14.78 -17.60
CA MET A 45 -2.27 -14.90 -16.81
C MET A 45 -3.53 -14.60 -17.62
N GLY A 46 -3.41 -14.18 -18.87
CA GLY A 46 -4.54 -13.79 -19.73
C GLY A 46 -5.38 -12.66 -19.13
N THR A 47 -4.76 -11.74 -18.38
CA THR A 47 -5.46 -10.67 -17.64
C THR A 47 -4.98 -9.30 -18.11
N PHE A 48 -5.92 -8.41 -18.38
CA PHE A 48 -5.69 -7.02 -18.75
C PHE A 48 -5.91 -6.09 -17.56
N PHE A 49 -5.07 -5.06 -17.45
CA PHE A 49 -5.09 -4.04 -16.41
C PHE A 49 -5.08 -2.65 -17.03
N MET A 50 -5.82 -1.72 -16.45
CA MET A 50 -5.84 -0.32 -16.89
C MET A 50 -5.94 0.63 -15.69
N ARG A 51 -5.26 1.78 -15.80
CA ARG A 51 -5.42 2.93 -14.92
C ARG A 51 -5.58 4.19 -15.77
N VAL A 52 -6.65 4.94 -15.53
CA VAL A 52 -6.98 6.15 -16.29
C VAL A 52 -7.29 7.29 -15.34
N GLU A 53 -6.62 8.43 -15.49
CA GLU A 53 -7.00 9.68 -14.85
C GLU A 53 -7.93 10.47 -15.78
N VAL A 54 -9.05 10.93 -15.25
CA VAL A 54 -10.18 11.48 -16.02
C VAL A 54 -10.59 12.82 -15.46
N ASP A 55 -10.69 13.83 -16.32
CA ASP A 55 -11.45 15.05 -16.05
C ASP A 55 -12.91 14.80 -16.45
N SER A 56 -13.84 14.87 -15.51
CA SER A 56 -15.26 14.56 -15.73
C SER A 56 -16.14 15.78 -15.40
N PRO A 57 -16.54 16.57 -16.42
CA PRO A 57 -17.38 17.74 -16.23
C PRO A 57 -18.78 17.46 -15.66
N LYS A 58 -19.26 16.22 -15.79
CA LYS A 58 -20.57 15.76 -15.31
C LYS A 58 -20.48 14.93 -14.02
N GLY A 59 -19.33 14.96 -13.35
CA GLY A 59 -19.11 14.24 -12.11
C GLY A 59 -18.89 12.74 -12.31
N ARG A 60 -18.94 11.99 -11.21
CA ARG A 60 -18.62 10.56 -11.18
C ARG A 60 -19.71 9.66 -11.76
N ALA A 61 -20.98 9.95 -11.52
CA ALA A 61 -22.08 9.02 -11.78
C ALA A 61 -22.13 8.49 -13.22
N PRO A 62 -22.02 9.31 -14.28
CA PRO A 62 -22.06 8.80 -15.66
C PRO A 62 -20.90 7.88 -16.02
N ILE A 63 -19.72 8.11 -15.43
CA ILE A 63 -18.53 7.28 -15.62
C ILE A 63 -18.74 5.93 -14.92
N ASP A 64 -19.23 5.96 -13.68
CA ASP A 64 -19.48 4.75 -12.88
C ASP A 64 -20.56 3.86 -13.52
N GLU A 65 -21.68 4.44 -13.97
CA GLU A 65 -22.76 3.72 -14.68
C GLU A 65 -22.30 3.12 -16.01
N GLY A 66 -21.48 3.85 -16.77
CA GLY A 66 -20.93 3.34 -18.02
C GLY A 66 -19.94 2.19 -17.78
N LEU A 67 -19.07 2.31 -16.78
CA LEU A 67 -18.09 1.28 -16.43
C LEU A 67 -18.75 0.04 -15.82
N ALA A 68 -19.87 0.17 -15.13
CA ALA A 68 -20.65 -0.98 -14.68
C ALA A 68 -21.06 -1.90 -15.85
N ARG A 69 -21.49 -1.32 -16.97
CA ARG A 69 -21.80 -2.09 -18.20
C ARG A 69 -20.56 -2.72 -18.82
N VAL A 70 -19.45 -1.98 -18.88
CA VAL A 70 -18.16 -2.55 -19.34
C VAL A 70 -17.72 -3.70 -18.44
N ALA A 71 -17.95 -3.60 -17.13
CA ALA A 71 -17.62 -4.65 -16.19
C ALA A 71 -18.46 -5.91 -16.41
N GLU A 72 -19.75 -5.77 -16.67
CA GLU A 72 -20.63 -6.90 -17.04
C GLU A 72 -20.16 -7.55 -18.35
N ASP A 73 -19.94 -6.76 -19.39
CA ASP A 73 -19.58 -7.27 -20.72
C ASP A 73 -18.25 -8.02 -20.69
N PHE A 74 -17.24 -7.45 -20.02
CA PHE A 74 -15.85 -7.93 -20.01
C PHE A 74 -15.50 -8.80 -18.81
N GLY A 75 -16.42 -9.03 -17.87
CA GLY A 75 -16.12 -9.70 -16.61
C GLY A 75 -15.06 -8.93 -15.80
N ALA A 76 -15.14 -7.61 -15.80
CA ALA A 76 -14.14 -6.75 -15.19
C ALA A 76 -14.45 -6.47 -13.72
N THR A 77 -13.40 -6.35 -12.92
CA THR A 77 -13.44 -5.63 -11.65
C THR A 77 -12.94 -4.22 -11.90
N TYR A 78 -13.70 -3.21 -11.47
CA TYR A 78 -13.32 -1.81 -11.63
C TYR A 78 -13.49 -1.01 -10.35
N ARG A 79 -12.83 0.14 -10.31
CA ARG A 79 -13.02 1.16 -9.28
C ARG A 79 -12.96 2.53 -9.92
N VAL A 80 -13.84 3.42 -9.49
CA VAL A 80 -13.77 4.85 -9.76
C VAL A 80 -13.52 5.55 -8.43
N ASP A 81 -12.53 6.42 -8.39
CA ASP A 81 -12.15 7.13 -7.17
C ASP A 81 -11.81 8.60 -7.48
N ASP A 82 -11.88 9.47 -6.49
CA ASP A 82 -11.50 10.87 -6.66
C ASP A 82 -9.97 10.99 -6.74
N LEU A 83 -9.46 11.66 -7.77
CA LEU A 83 -8.04 11.84 -7.98
C LEU A 83 -7.46 12.73 -6.88
N GLY A 84 -6.41 12.25 -6.21
CA GLY A 84 -5.69 13.01 -5.19
C GLY A 84 -6.37 13.06 -3.82
N ARG A 85 -7.51 12.38 -3.61
CA ARG A 85 -8.09 12.30 -2.27
C ARG A 85 -7.14 11.57 -1.31
N LYS A 86 -7.17 11.99 -0.05
CA LYS A 86 -6.38 11.32 0.99
C LYS A 86 -7.05 10.01 1.39
N LEU A 87 -6.26 8.94 1.42
CA LEU A 87 -6.72 7.61 1.82
C LEU A 87 -6.72 7.48 3.34
N ARG A 88 -7.85 7.10 3.93
CA ARG A 88 -7.97 6.95 5.39
C ARG A 88 -7.12 5.77 5.86
N THR A 89 -6.10 6.07 6.67
CA THR A 89 -5.00 5.15 6.95
C THR A 89 -4.74 5.02 8.44
N ILE A 90 -4.51 3.79 8.92
CA ILE A 90 -3.90 3.50 10.22
C ILE A 90 -2.45 3.11 10.00
N ILE A 91 -1.55 3.63 10.84
CA ILE A 91 -0.15 3.18 10.89
C ILE A 91 0.05 2.37 12.16
N MET A 92 0.41 1.10 12.02
CA MET A 92 0.73 0.21 13.14
C MET A 92 2.24 0.17 13.37
N VAL A 93 2.65 0.25 14.64
CA VAL A 93 4.06 0.35 15.03
C VAL A 93 4.39 -0.50 16.24
N SER A 94 5.66 -0.89 16.38
CA SER A 94 6.20 -1.45 17.62
C SER A 94 7.12 -0.44 18.30
N ARG A 95 8.44 -0.68 18.34
CA ARG A 95 9.40 0.22 19.02
C ARG A 95 10.29 1.01 18.06
N GLU A 96 10.44 0.53 16.83
CA GLU A 96 11.28 1.19 15.82
C GLU A 96 10.48 2.31 15.13
N GLY A 97 10.95 3.56 15.24
CA GLY A 97 10.20 4.74 14.81
C GLY A 97 10.53 5.26 13.41
N HIS A 98 11.57 4.77 12.72
CA HIS A 98 12.07 5.37 11.48
C HIS A 98 11.04 5.41 10.35
N CYS A 99 10.28 4.32 10.14
CA CYS A 99 9.21 4.27 9.15
C CYS A 99 8.02 5.18 9.53
N LEU A 100 7.64 5.22 10.82
CA LEU A 100 6.56 6.09 11.30
C LEU A 100 6.88 7.57 11.05
N THR A 101 8.06 8.01 11.49
CA THR A 101 8.51 9.39 11.35
C THR A 101 8.55 9.82 9.89
N ASP A 102 9.08 8.98 8.99
CA ASP A 102 9.16 9.28 7.56
C ASP A 102 7.76 9.38 6.92
N LEU A 103 6.84 8.45 7.21
CA LEU A 103 5.47 8.51 6.69
C LEU A 103 4.73 9.77 7.14
N LEU A 104 4.81 10.12 8.43
CA LEU A 104 4.15 11.31 8.97
C LEU A 104 4.75 12.61 8.40
N TYR A 105 6.08 12.68 8.30
CA TYR A 105 6.76 13.81 7.64
C TYR A 105 6.30 13.99 6.19
N ARG A 106 6.27 12.91 5.41
CA ARG A 106 5.86 12.95 4.00
C ARG A 106 4.39 13.28 3.82
N GLN A 107 3.53 12.83 4.72
CA GLN A 107 2.11 13.17 4.72
C GLN A 107 1.90 14.67 4.92
N GLN A 108 2.63 15.29 5.84
CA GLN A 108 2.51 16.73 6.10
C GLN A 108 3.21 17.61 5.06
N THR A 109 4.38 17.18 4.56
CA THR A 109 5.31 18.08 3.85
C THR A 109 5.57 17.68 2.40
N GLN A 110 5.34 16.42 2.00
CA GLN A 110 5.69 15.90 0.67
C GLN A 110 4.48 15.36 -0.11
N GLY A 111 3.27 15.69 0.31
CA GLY A 111 2.04 15.29 -0.39
C GLY A 111 1.89 13.78 -0.54
N LEU A 112 2.23 13.00 0.48
CA LEU A 112 1.81 11.59 0.55
C LEU A 112 0.29 11.56 0.77
N PRO A 113 -0.53 11.00 -0.16
CA PRO A 113 -1.97 11.18 -0.15
C PRO A 113 -2.68 10.22 0.82
N ILE A 114 -2.30 10.28 2.10
CA ILE A 114 -2.93 9.55 3.19
C ILE A 114 -3.46 10.52 4.26
N ASP A 115 -4.56 10.12 4.88
CA ASP A 115 -5.13 10.75 6.06
C ASP A 115 -4.91 9.80 7.24
N VAL A 116 -3.94 10.11 8.10
CA VAL A 116 -3.55 9.21 9.20
C VAL A 116 -4.53 9.40 10.36
N ILE A 117 -5.47 8.47 10.48
CA ILE A 117 -6.54 8.53 11.47
C ILE A 117 -6.02 8.25 12.87
N ALA A 118 -5.12 7.26 12.98
CA ALA A 118 -4.44 6.95 14.23
C ALA A 118 -3.12 6.22 13.96
N VAL A 119 -2.20 6.36 14.91
CA VAL A 119 -1.07 5.46 15.10
C VAL A 119 -1.47 4.43 16.15
N VAL A 120 -1.36 3.14 15.83
CA VAL A 120 -1.67 2.03 16.75
C VAL A 120 -0.37 1.34 17.14
N GLY A 121 0.01 1.43 18.42
CA GLY A 121 1.20 0.79 18.94
C GLY A 121 0.87 -0.38 19.87
N ASN A 122 1.65 -1.46 19.83
CA ASN A 122 1.64 -2.47 20.90
C ASN A 122 2.54 -2.11 22.09
N HIS A 123 3.26 -0.99 21.98
CA HIS A 123 4.06 -0.36 23.02
C HIS A 123 3.84 1.16 23.00
N PRO A 124 4.01 1.87 24.13
CA PRO A 124 3.80 3.32 24.20
C PRO A 124 4.98 4.14 23.65
N ASP A 125 6.11 3.51 23.31
CA ASP A 125 7.40 4.14 22.98
C ASP A 125 7.29 5.25 21.91
N LEU A 126 6.39 5.09 20.94
CA LEU A 126 6.25 6.00 19.80
C LEU A 126 5.09 7.00 19.93
N ALA A 127 4.40 7.04 21.08
CA ALA A 127 3.36 8.04 21.34
C ALA A 127 3.87 9.50 21.21
N PRO A 128 5.08 9.86 21.70
CA PRO A 128 5.61 11.21 21.52
C PRO A 128 5.81 11.60 20.05
N VAL A 129 6.14 10.65 19.17
CA VAL A 129 6.30 10.90 17.73
C VAL A 129 4.94 11.22 17.11
N ALA A 130 3.92 10.42 17.40
CA ALA A 130 2.56 10.67 16.90
C ALA A 130 2.03 12.03 17.40
N GLN A 131 2.26 12.35 18.68
CA GLN A 131 1.89 13.63 19.28
C GLN A 131 2.58 14.81 18.60
N PHE A 132 3.87 14.71 18.29
CA PHE A 132 4.61 15.75 17.59
C PHE A 132 3.98 16.11 16.23
N TYR A 133 3.48 15.11 15.50
CA TYR A 133 2.77 15.31 14.23
C TYR A 133 1.25 15.56 14.39
N GLY A 134 0.74 15.66 15.62
CA GLY A 134 -0.68 15.91 15.89
C GLY A 134 -1.62 14.75 15.56
N VAL A 135 -1.11 13.51 15.54
CA VAL A 135 -1.89 12.31 15.20
C VAL A 135 -2.27 11.55 16.49
N PRO A 136 -3.53 11.07 16.64
CA PRO A 136 -3.92 10.25 17.77
C PRO A 136 -3.07 8.98 17.90
N PHE A 137 -2.65 8.65 19.13
CA PHE A 137 -1.95 7.40 19.42
C PHE A 137 -2.82 6.48 20.27
N LEU A 138 -3.00 5.25 19.81
CA LEU A 138 -3.75 4.20 20.49
C LEU A 138 -2.77 3.09 20.90
N ASN A 139 -2.56 2.93 22.20
CA ASN A 139 -1.77 1.83 22.72
C ASN A 139 -2.68 0.60 22.91
N ILE A 140 -2.48 -0.43 22.10
CA ILE A 140 -3.18 -1.72 22.17
C ILE A 140 -2.13 -2.81 22.47
N PRO A 141 -1.85 -3.10 23.76
CA PRO A 141 -0.88 -4.12 24.14
C PRO A 141 -1.29 -5.51 23.65
N VAL A 142 -0.32 -6.27 23.17
CA VAL A 142 -0.55 -7.63 22.65
C VAL A 142 0.30 -8.63 23.41
N THR A 143 -0.35 -9.65 23.97
CA THR A 143 0.29 -10.88 24.47
C THR A 143 -0.29 -12.07 23.71
N LYS A 144 0.26 -13.26 23.92
CA LYS A 144 -0.27 -14.50 23.32
C LYS A 144 -1.75 -14.71 23.67
N ASP A 145 -2.14 -14.40 24.91
CA ASP A 145 -3.50 -14.63 25.40
C ASP A 145 -4.47 -13.52 25.02
N THR A 146 -3.98 -12.29 24.81
CA THR A 146 -4.83 -11.12 24.47
C THR A 146 -4.89 -10.82 22.98
N LYS A 147 -4.15 -11.55 22.13
CA LYS A 147 -4.07 -11.30 20.68
C LYS A 147 -5.43 -11.17 20.01
N SER A 148 -6.34 -12.11 20.25
CA SER A 148 -7.69 -12.06 19.64
C SER A 148 -8.50 -10.85 20.12
N GLN A 149 -8.28 -10.35 21.33
CA GLN A 149 -8.94 -9.14 21.82
C GLN A 149 -8.35 -7.88 21.17
N ALA A 150 -7.02 -7.80 21.08
CA ALA A 150 -6.33 -6.70 20.43
C ALA A 150 -6.71 -6.57 18.95
N GLU A 151 -6.76 -7.68 18.22
CA GLU A 151 -7.16 -7.71 16.82
C GLU A 151 -8.64 -7.33 16.63
N ARG A 152 -9.52 -7.71 17.56
CA ARG A 152 -10.92 -7.22 17.55
C ARG A 152 -10.99 -5.71 17.70
N GLN A 153 -10.26 -5.13 18.66
CA GLN A 153 -10.20 -3.68 18.83
C GLN A 153 -9.69 -2.96 17.58
N LEU A 154 -8.68 -3.54 16.91
CA LEU A 154 -8.17 -3.02 15.63
C LEU A 154 -9.26 -3.06 14.54
N LEU A 155 -9.96 -4.19 14.38
CA LEU A 155 -11.02 -4.33 13.38
C LEU A 155 -12.22 -3.41 13.66
N ASP A 156 -12.59 -3.23 14.93
CA ASP A 156 -13.65 -2.31 15.34
C ASP A 156 -13.28 -0.86 14.97
N LEU A 157 -12.03 -0.46 15.24
CA LEU A 157 -11.51 0.85 14.85
C LEU A 157 -11.49 1.03 13.33
N ILE A 158 -11.03 0.02 12.58
CA ILE A 158 -11.02 0.03 11.11
C ILE A 158 -12.45 0.24 10.58
N ALA A 159 -13.43 -0.44 11.16
CA ALA A 159 -14.83 -0.34 10.75
C ALA A 159 -15.43 1.03 11.12
N SER A 160 -15.27 1.49 12.36
CA SER A 160 -15.86 2.75 12.84
C SER A 160 -15.30 3.95 12.10
N GLU A 161 -13.99 3.93 11.84
CA GLU A 161 -13.29 5.02 11.16
C GLU A 161 -13.25 4.86 9.64
N LYS A 162 -13.88 3.82 9.08
CA LYS A 162 -13.88 3.55 7.62
C LYS A 162 -12.46 3.55 7.04
N VAL A 163 -11.55 2.87 7.70
CA VAL A 163 -10.13 2.80 7.31
C VAL A 163 -10.00 1.99 6.03
N GLU A 164 -9.22 2.52 5.10
CA GLU A 164 -9.03 1.93 3.77
C GLU A 164 -7.65 1.29 3.59
N LEU A 165 -6.68 1.70 4.41
CA LEU A 165 -5.32 1.17 4.41
C LEU A 165 -4.80 1.01 5.84
N VAL A 166 -4.14 -0.12 6.10
CA VAL A 166 -3.30 -0.33 7.28
C VAL A 166 -1.86 -0.46 6.82
N VAL A 167 -0.96 0.29 7.47
CA VAL A 167 0.48 0.23 7.20
C VAL A 167 1.19 -0.34 8.41
N LEU A 168 1.86 -1.49 8.25
CA LEU A 168 2.73 -2.08 9.27
C LEU A 168 4.11 -1.43 9.18
N ALA A 169 4.27 -0.27 9.83
CA ALA A 169 5.53 0.45 9.91
C ALA A 169 6.40 -0.21 11.00
N ARG A 170 7.01 -1.35 10.66
CA ARG A 170 7.81 -2.18 11.58
C ARG A 170 7.02 -2.66 12.79
N TYR A 171 5.79 -3.09 12.52
CA TYR A 171 4.98 -3.80 13.50
C TYR A 171 5.46 -5.25 13.63
N MET A 172 5.86 -5.65 14.84
CA MET A 172 6.58 -6.92 15.08
C MET A 172 5.66 -8.09 15.44
N GLN A 173 4.34 -7.89 15.51
CA GLN A 173 3.40 -8.99 15.75
C GLN A 173 2.82 -9.49 14.42
N ILE A 174 2.81 -10.80 14.27
CA ILE A 174 2.16 -11.46 13.12
C ILE A 174 0.66 -11.25 13.25
N LEU A 175 0.01 -10.73 12.21
CA LEU A 175 -1.46 -10.64 12.15
C LEU A 175 -2.08 -12.03 11.98
N SER A 176 -3.25 -12.27 12.57
CA SER A 176 -3.98 -13.52 12.33
C SER A 176 -4.58 -13.57 10.92
N ASP A 177 -4.83 -14.79 10.43
CA ASP A 177 -5.56 -15.04 9.18
C ASP A 177 -6.88 -14.28 9.09
N GLN A 178 -7.57 -14.10 10.23
CA GLN A 178 -8.83 -13.37 10.28
C GLN A 178 -8.63 -11.90 9.86
N VAL A 179 -7.61 -11.24 10.41
CA VAL A 179 -7.29 -9.85 10.06
C VAL A 179 -6.80 -9.77 8.61
N CYS A 180 -5.94 -10.69 8.19
CA CYS A 180 -5.41 -10.73 6.82
C CYS A 180 -6.53 -10.89 5.78
N ARG A 181 -7.52 -11.74 6.02
CA ARG A 181 -8.68 -11.92 5.12
C ARG A 181 -9.61 -10.70 5.13
N ALA A 182 -9.91 -10.14 6.29
CA ALA A 182 -10.76 -8.95 6.41
C ALA A 182 -10.17 -7.72 5.68
N MET A 183 -8.85 -7.64 5.63
CA MET A 183 -8.10 -6.53 5.05
C MET A 183 -7.26 -6.92 3.83
N GLN A 184 -7.67 -7.96 3.09
CA GLN A 184 -6.96 -8.42 1.90
C GLN A 184 -6.75 -7.27 0.91
N GLY A 185 -5.51 -7.08 0.43
CA GLY A 185 -5.13 -5.99 -0.46
C GLY A 185 -5.15 -4.60 0.17
N ARG A 186 -5.33 -4.49 1.50
CA ARG A 186 -5.43 -3.23 2.27
C ARG A 186 -4.48 -3.17 3.46
N VAL A 187 -3.54 -4.10 3.58
CA VAL A 187 -2.46 -4.05 4.58
C VAL A 187 -1.12 -4.10 3.87
N ILE A 188 -0.29 -3.08 4.06
CA ILE A 188 1.08 -3.02 3.51
C ILE A 188 2.06 -3.23 4.65
N ASN A 189 3.01 -4.14 4.45
CA ASN A 189 4.11 -4.39 5.38
C ASN A 189 5.46 -3.98 4.77
N ILE A 190 6.44 -3.71 5.64
CA ILE A 190 7.85 -3.53 5.27
C ILE A 190 8.71 -4.62 5.89
N HIS A 191 9.45 -5.32 5.05
CA HIS A 191 10.44 -6.32 5.47
C HIS A 191 11.86 -5.79 5.19
N HIS A 192 12.77 -5.91 6.16
CA HIS A 192 14.17 -5.40 6.11
C HIS A 192 15.11 -6.17 5.18
N SER A 193 14.58 -7.18 4.50
CA SER A 193 15.37 -7.99 3.59
C SER A 193 14.82 -7.86 2.19
N PHE A 194 15.73 -8.05 1.24
CA PHE A 194 15.36 -8.32 -0.13
C PHE A 194 14.83 -9.75 -0.18
N LEU A 195 13.51 -9.91 -0.12
CA LEU A 195 12.89 -11.24 -0.23
C LEU A 195 13.32 -11.86 -1.56
N PRO A 196 13.73 -13.15 -1.58
CA PRO A 196 13.58 -14.16 -0.51
C PRO A 196 14.79 -14.33 0.45
N SER A 197 15.76 -13.42 0.48
CA SER A 197 17.02 -13.60 1.22
C SER A 197 16.89 -13.28 2.73
N PHE A 198 17.57 -14.06 3.58
CA PHE A 198 17.68 -13.91 5.04
C PHE A 198 16.34 -13.86 5.81
N LYS A 199 15.70 -15.03 5.99
CA LYS A 199 14.56 -15.20 6.90
C LYS A 199 15.04 -15.32 8.36
N GLY A 200 14.26 -14.83 9.33
CA GLY A 200 14.49 -15.06 10.76
C GLY A 200 15.11 -13.88 11.53
N ALA A 201 15.60 -14.16 12.75
CA ALA A 201 16.06 -13.12 13.68
C ALA A 201 17.42 -12.52 13.29
N ARG A 202 17.64 -11.23 13.63
CA ARG A 202 18.91 -10.50 13.45
C ARG A 202 19.44 -10.50 12.00
N PRO A 203 18.62 -10.07 11.02
CA PRO A 203 18.96 -10.07 9.59
C PRO A 203 20.29 -9.36 9.27
N TYR A 204 20.54 -8.19 9.86
CA TYR A 204 21.74 -7.40 9.59
C TYR A 204 23.02 -8.04 10.15
N ALA A 205 22.92 -8.82 11.23
CA ALA A 205 24.05 -9.61 11.72
C ALA A 205 24.40 -10.74 10.74
N GLN A 206 23.38 -11.46 10.24
CA GLN A 206 23.58 -12.49 9.21
C GLN A 206 24.17 -11.89 7.92
N ALA A 207 23.70 -10.72 7.50
CA ALA A 207 24.20 -10.00 6.34
C ALA A 207 25.67 -9.58 6.50
N HIS A 208 26.02 -9.06 7.68
CA HIS A 208 27.40 -8.71 8.03
C HIS A 208 28.32 -9.94 8.04
N ASP A 209 27.93 -11.01 8.74
CA ASP A 209 28.72 -12.25 8.83
C ASP A 209 28.91 -12.91 7.45
N ARG A 210 27.90 -12.78 6.57
CA ARG A 210 27.97 -13.27 5.19
C ARG A 210 28.78 -12.37 4.26
N GLY A 211 29.12 -11.16 4.69
CA GLY A 211 29.90 -10.17 3.94
C GLY A 211 29.18 -9.65 2.70
N VAL A 212 27.86 -9.45 2.76
CA VAL A 212 27.07 -8.95 1.62
C VAL A 212 27.56 -7.59 1.12
N LYS A 213 27.21 -7.22 -0.11
CA LYS A 213 27.55 -5.92 -0.73
C LYS A 213 26.32 -5.05 -1.00
N LEU A 214 25.15 -5.61 -0.74
CA LEU A 214 23.86 -4.97 -0.85
C LEU A 214 23.01 -5.44 0.33
N ILE A 215 22.26 -4.51 0.90
CA ILE A 215 21.12 -4.78 1.77
C ILE A 215 19.90 -4.10 1.14
N GLY A 216 18.69 -4.57 1.42
CA GLY A 216 17.49 -4.03 0.78
C GLY A 216 16.25 -4.24 1.62
N ALA A 217 15.16 -3.63 1.20
CA ALA A 217 13.86 -3.78 1.84
C ALA A 217 12.79 -4.10 0.80
N THR A 218 11.73 -4.77 1.26
CA THR A 218 10.60 -5.17 0.43
C THR A 218 9.30 -4.72 1.07
N ALA A 219 8.53 -3.89 0.36
CA ALA A 219 7.16 -3.59 0.73
C ALA A 219 6.20 -4.51 -0.04
N HIS A 220 5.26 -5.11 0.66
CA HIS A 220 4.33 -6.08 0.10
C HIS A 220 2.97 -6.01 0.78
N TYR A 221 1.93 -6.52 0.13
CA TYR A 221 0.66 -6.76 0.80
C TYR A 221 0.77 -7.91 1.79
N VAL A 222 0.09 -7.81 2.92
CA VAL A 222 0.02 -8.92 3.89
C VAL A 222 -1.01 -9.95 3.43
N THR A 223 -0.64 -11.22 3.53
CA THR A 223 -1.51 -12.39 3.34
C THR A 223 -1.49 -13.25 4.60
N ALA A 224 -2.22 -14.37 4.60
CA ALA A 224 -2.13 -15.35 5.68
C ALA A 224 -0.75 -16.05 5.72
N ASP A 225 -0.08 -16.12 4.56
CA ASP A 225 1.28 -16.65 4.45
C ASP A 225 2.30 -15.57 4.83
N LEU A 226 3.01 -15.80 5.94
CA LEU A 226 3.93 -14.83 6.53
C LEU A 226 5.05 -14.44 5.56
N ASP A 227 5.21 -13.13 5.32
CA ASP A 227 6.22 -12.52 4.46
C ASP A 227 6.22 -13.02 2.99
N GLU A 228 5.09 -13.57 2.50
CA GLU A 228 4.97 -14.14 1.16
C GLU A 228 3.87 -13.48 0.31
N GLY A 229 3.34 -12.35 0.77
CA GLY A 229 2.32 -11.63 0.04
C GLY A 229 2.87 -10.85 -1.17
N PRO A 230 1.99 -10.39 -2.08
CA PRO A 230 2.41 -9.78 -3.34
C PRO A 230 3.25 -8.52 -3.14
N ILE A 231 4.45 -8.52 -3.74
CA ILE A 231 5.42 -7.43 -3.67
C ILE A 231 4.88 -6.19 -4.38
N ILE A 232 5.03 -5.03 -3.75
CA ILE A 232 4.66 -3.71 -4.30
C ILE A 232 5.92 -2.94 -4.73
N GLU A 233 6.95 -2.94 -3.89
CA GLU A 233 8.16 -2.15 -4.10
C GLU A 233 9.37 -2.82 -3.44
N GLN A 234 10.55 -2.69 -4.08
CA GLN A 234 11.82 -3.15 -3.53
C GLN A 234 12.93 -2.16 -3.89
N ASP A 235 13.82 -1.89 -2.94
CA ASP A 235 15.03 -1.09 -3.18
C ASP A 235 16.21 -1.68 -2.39
N VAL A 236 17.42 -1.32 -2.79
CA VAL A 236 18.67 -1.75 -2.18
C VAL A 236 19.59 -0.57 -1.93
N THR A 237 20.52 -0.74 -0.99
CA THR A 237 21.66 0.15 -0.82
C THR A 237 22.94 -0.66 -0.75
N ARG A 238 24.05 -0.03 -1.14
CA ARG A 238 25.38 -0.62 -1.05
C ARG A 238 25.87 -0.63 0.39
N VAL A 239 26.52 -1.72 0.75
CA VAL A 239 27.34 -1.86 1.95
C VAL A 239 28.72 -2.40 1.55
N SER A 240 29.69 -2.18 2.40
CA SER A 240 31.10 -2.49 2.20
C SER A 240 31.63 -3.35 3.35
N HIS A 241 32.89 -3.77 3.23
CA HIS A 241 33.58 -4.50 4.31
C HIS A 241 33.96 -3.59 5.49
N ALA A 242 33.83 -2.27 5.36
CA ALA A 242 34.10 -1.31 6.42
C ALA A 242 32.86 -1.04 7.29
N ASP A 243 31.67 -1.41 6.83
CA ASP A 243 30.41 -1.18 7.54
C ASP A 243 30.23 -2.22 8.65
N SER A 244 30.09 -1.75 9.89
CA SER A 244 29.76 -2.59 11.02
C SER A 244 28.28 -3.00 11.01
N THR A 245 27.87 -3.96 11.85
CA THR A 245 26.45 -4.31 11.98
C THR A 245 25.55 -3.10 12.32
N PRO A 246 25.90 -2.21 13.26
CA PRO A 246 25.16 -0.96 13.47
C PRO A 246 25.04 -0.06 12.23
N ASP A 247 26.10 0.06 11.42
CA ASP A 247 26.06 0.85 10.18
C ASP A 247 25.07 0.24 9.18
N MET A 248 25.10 -1.09 9.03
CA MET A 248 24.14 -1.80 8.17
C MET A 248 22.70 -1.65 8.66
N VAL A 249 22.46 -1.59 9.98
CA VAL A 249 21.12 -1.31 10.53
C VAL A 249 20.67 0.10 10.12
N ALA A 250 21.51 1.12 10.30
CA ALA A 250 21.15 2.50 9.94
C ALA A 250 20.88 2.64 8.44
N LEU A 251 21.76 2.09 7.60
CA LEU A 251 21.57 2.05 6.14
C LEU A 251 20.31 1.29 5.73
N GLY A 252 20.00 0.20 6.44
CA GLY A 252 18.81 -0.60 6.22
C GLY A 252 17.52 0.15 6.56
N GLN A 253 17.47 0.84 7.72
CA GLN A 253 16.34 1.70 8.10
C GLN A 253 16.07 2.81 7.08
N ASP A 254 17.13 3.34 6.46
CA ASP A 254 17.04 4.32 5.38
C ASP A 254 16.41 3.75 4.11
N VAL A 255 16.66 2.49 3.77
CA VAL A 255 16.00 1.80 2.65
C VAL A 255 14.55 1.48 3.00
N GLU A 256 14.30 0.93 4.19
CA GLU A 256 12.97 0.55 4.67
C GLU A 256 11.98 1.72 4.61
N ARG A 257 12.38 2.92 5.09
CA ARG A 257 11.50 4.10 5.07
C ARG A 257 11.15 4.54 3.64
N ARG A 258 12.12 4.53 2.71
CA ARG A 258 11.89 4.93 1.31
C ARG A 258 10.97 3.94 0.59
N VAL A 259 11.25 2.64 0.72
CA VAL A 259 10.47 1.57 0.09
C VAL A 259 9.03 1.58 0.60
N LEU A 260 8.83 1.67 1.91
CA LEU A 260 7.49 1.71 2.49
C LEU A 260 6.71 2.96 2.05
N ALA A 261 7.33 4.15 2.10
CA ALA A 261 6.66 5.38 1.68
C ALA A 261 6.27 5.35 0.20
N GLN A 262 7.10 4.77 -0.66
CA GLN A 262 6.82 4.62 -2.08
C GLN A 262 5.66 3.64 -2.33
N ALA A 263 5.66 2.48 -1.66
CA ALA A 263 4.55 1.52 -1.75
C ALA A 263 3.22 2.13 -1.26
N VAL A 264 3.23 2.87 -0.15
CA VAL A 264 2.04 3.59 0.35
C VAL A 264 1.57 4.63 -0.67
N ARG A 265 2.49 5.38 -1.29
CA ARG A 265 2.14 6.34 -2.35
C ARG A 265 1.48 5.64 -3.54
N PHE A 266 2.07 4.56 -4.04
CA PHE A 266 1.50 3.82 -5.17
C PHE A 266 0.11 3.28 -4.84
N HIS A 267 -0.09 2.73 -3.65
CA HIS A 267 -1.40 2.25 -3.21
C HIS A 267 -2.43 3.40 -3.14
N ALA A 268 -2.07 4.50 -2.49
CA ALA A 268 -2.96 5.64 -2.29
C ALA A 268 -3.31 6.38 -3.60
N GLU A 269 -2.39 6.42 -4.56
CA GLU A 269 -2.61 6.98 -5.90
C GLU A 269 -3.31 5.99 -6.87
N ARG A 270 -3.80 4.84 -6.37
CA ARG A 270 -4.46 3.77 -7.15
C ARG A 270 -3.58 3.24 -8.29
N ARG A 271 -2.28 3.07 -8.04
CA ARG A 271 -1.29 2.59 -9.02
C ARG A 271 -1.00 1.10 -8.92
N VAL A 272 -1.43 0.45 -7.84
CA VAL A 272 -1.16 -0.98 -7.61
C VAL A 272 -2.43 -1.79 -7.83
N LEU A 273 -2.40 -2.75 -8.76
CA LEU A 273 -3.46 -3.73 -8.98
C LEU A 273 -2.94 -5.13 -8.67
N MET A 274 -3.77 -5.93 -8.00
CA MET A 274 -3.45 -7.32 -7.66
C MET A 274 -3.50 -8.21 -8.90
N ASN A 275 -2.51 -9.08 -9.05
CA ASN A 275 -2.45 -10.06 -10.15
C ASN A 275 -1.99 -11.43 -9.61
N GLY A 276 -2.94 -12.18 -9.06
CA GLY A 276 -2.64 -13.40 -8.31
C GLY A 276 -1.69 -13.11 -7.13
N ASN A 277 -0.52 -13.76 -7.14
CA ASN A 277 0.53 -13.58 -6.13
C ASN A 277 1.52 -12.46 -6.47
N ARG A 278 1.25 -11.64 -7.49
CA ARG A 278 2.08 -10.51 -7.92
C ARG A 278 1.24 -9.23 -7.94
N THR A 279 1.89 -8.11 -8.23
CA THR A 279 1.21 -6.84 -8.47
C THR A 279 1.59 -6.27 -9.84
N VAL A 280 0.67 -5.51 -10.42
CA VAL A 280 0.94 -4.59 -11.53
C VAL A 280 1.03 -3.19 -10.92
N VAL A 281 2.16 -2.52 -11.11
CA VAL A 281 2.41 -1.17 -10.57
C VAL A 281 2.57 -0.18 -11.73
N PHE A 282 1.62 0.73 -11.86
CA PHE A 282 1.66 1.80 -12.86
C PHE A 282 2.56 2.95 -12.36
N SER A 283 3.85 2.91 -12.70
CA SER A 283 4.82 3.96 -12.37
C SER A 283 4.42 5.31 -13.00
N ARG A 284 5.00 6.41 -12.50
CA ARG A 284 4.72 7.75 -13.02
C ARG A 284 5.20 7.89 -14.47
#